data_AF-A0A532AJZ2-F1
#
_entry.id   AF-A0A532AJZ2-F1
#
_cell.length_a   1.000
_cell.length_b   1.000
_cell.length_c   1.000
_cell.angle_alpha   90.00
_cell.angle_beta   90.00
_cell.angle_gamma   90.00
#
_symmetry.space_group_name_H-M   'P 1'
#
loop_
_entity.id
_entity.type
_entity.pdbx_description
1 polymer ?
#
loop_
_entity_poly.entity_id
_entity_poly.type
_entity_poly.pdbx_seq_one_letter_code
_entity_poly.pdbx_strand_id
1 'polypeptide(L)'
;APVTGVSYLDADAYARWYSEATGDHWRLPSDEEWAFAAAERFTGEFEGVEDDANNPARRWLTSYKAEVALNRRPDPLPRSRGSFGVNSRGLADLSGNVWEWTSTCYVRATFAADGIGVAHSI
;
A
#
# COMPACT_ATOMS: atom_id res chain seq x y z
N ALA A 1 -18.44 1.63 6.73
CA ALA A 1 -17.21 0.90 6.35
C ALA A 1 -16.79 1.38 4.95
N PRO A 2 -15.52 1.28 4.54
CA PRO A 2 -15.13 1.63 3.17
C PRO A 2 -15.87 0.76 2.15
N VAL A 3 -16.08 1.29 0.95
CA VAL A 3 -16.62 0.52 -0.18
C VAL A 3 -15.59 -0.50 -0.65
N THR A 4 -16.03 -1.72 -0.92
CA THR A 4 -15.24 -2.81 -1.49
C THR A 4 -15.97 -3.42 -2.68
N GLY A 5 -15.32 -4.35 -3.40
CA GLY A 5 -15.91 -4.97 -4.59
C GLY A 5 -15.93 -4.05 -5.81
N VAL A 6 -15.07 -3.02 -5.83
CA VAL A 6 -14.94 -2.05 -6.93
C VAL A 6 -13.62 -2.28 -7.66
N SER A 7 -13.68 -2.21 -8.99
CA SER A 7 -12.49 -2.25 -9.84
C SER A 7 -11.81 -0.89 -9.91
N TYR A 8 -10.59 -0.86 -10.47
CA TYR A 8 -9.90 0.38 -10.82
C TYR A 8 -10.77 1.27 -11.73
N LEU A 9 -11.45 0.68 -12.72
CA LEU A 9 -12.28 1.41 -13.67
C LEU A 9 -13.48 2.06 -12.96
N ASP A 10 -14.09 1.38 -11.98
CA ASP A 10 -15.18 1.94 -11.18
C ASP A 10 -14.69 3.12 -10.34
N ALA A 11 -13.51 3.00 -9.72
CA ALA A 11 -12.93 4.04 -8.88
C ALA A 11 -12.54 5.29 -9.70
N ASP A 12 -11.95 5.12 -10.87
CA ASP A 12 -11.62 6.21 -11.79
C ASP A 12 -12.89 6.87 -12.37
N ALA A 13 -13.89 6.07 -12.76
CA ALA A 13 -15.18 6.59 -13.21
C ALA A 13 -15.89 7.40 -12.12
N TYR A 14 -15.84 6.94 -10.87
CA TYR A 14 -16.39 7.67 -9.73
C TYR A 14 -15.68 9.01 -9.52
N ALA A 15 -14.35 9.05 -9.59
CA ALA A 15 -13.60 10.29 -9.44
C ALA A 15 -13.94 11.32 -10.52
N ARG A 16 -14.11 10.87 -11.78
CA ARG A 16 -14.56 11.72 -12.89
C ARG A 16 -15.97 12.26 -12.66
N TRP A 17 -16.91 11.38 -12.32
CA TRP A 17 -18.29 11.79 -11.99
C TRP A 17 -18.32 12.79 -10.83
N TYR A 18 -17.53 12.55 -9.79
CA TYR A 18 -17.48 13.42 -8.62
C TYR A 18 -16.89 14.79 -8.95
N SER A 19 -15.92 14.84 -9.89
CA SER A 19 -15.41 16.09 -10.45
C SER A 19 -16.49 16.91 -11.14
N GLU A 20 -17.31 16.27 -11.98
CA GLU A 20 -18.44 16.93 -12.63
C GLU A 20 -19.48 17.40 -11.62
N ALA A 21 -19.72 16.63 -10.56
CA ALA A 21 -20.73 16.92 -9.55
C ALA A 21 -20.35 18.08 -8.63
N THR A 22 -19.07 18.23 -8.24
CA THR A 22 -18.64 19.29 -7.32
C THR A 22 -18.02 20.49 -8.02
N GLY A 23 -17.54 20.33 -9.25
CA GLY A 23 -16.76 21.35 -9.97
C GLY A 23 -15.28 21.41 -9.55
N ASP A 24 -14.85 20.57 -8.60
CA ASP A 24 -13.44 20.40 -8.25
C ASP A 24 -12.82 19.28 -9.09
N HIS A 25 -11.50 19.23 -9.15
CA HIS A 25 -10.79 18.16 -9.87
C HIS A 25 -10.46 16.99 -8.92
N TRP A 26 -11.19 15.88 -9.07
CA TRP A 26 -10.97 14.63 -8.35
C TRP A 26 -10.36 13.56 -9.25
N ARG A 27 -9.38 12.84 -8.72
CA ARG A 27 -8.72 11.69 -9.37
C ARG A 27 -8.19 10.72 -8.31
N LEU A 28 -7.79 9.53 -8.75
CA LEU A 28 -6.99 8.64 -7.91
C LEU A 28 -5.59 9.26 -7.66
N PRO A 29 -5.02 9.10 -6.45
CA PRO A 29 -3.66 9.54 -6.17
C PRO A 29 -2.66 8.74 -7.01
N SER A 30 -1.49 9.30 -7.32
CA SER A 30 -0.38 8.45 -7.74
C SER A 30 0.09 7.58 -6.56
N ASP A 31 0.81 6.51 -6.84
CA ASP A 31 1.50 5.73 -5.80
C ASP A 31 2.47 6.59 -4.97
N GLU A 32 3.19 7.52 -5.59
CA GLU A 32 4.07 8.48 -4.91
C GLU A 32 3.29 9.40 -3.97
N GLU A 33 2.16 9.94 -4.41
CA GLU A 33 1.30 10.79 -3.57
C GLU A 33 0.69 10.00 -2.42
N TRP A 34 0.26 8.78 -2.69
CA TRP A 34 -0.28 7.88 -1.67
C TRP A 34 0.77 7.54 -0.62
N ALA A 35 1.98 7.19 -1.04
CA ALA A 35 3.11 6.91 -0.15
C ALA A 35 3.47 8.13 0.71
N PHE A 36 3.53 9.32 0.10
CA PHE A 36 3.77 10.57 0.82
C PHE A 36 2.68 10.84 1.86
N ALA A 37 1.41 10.64 1.48
CA ALA A 37 0.25 10.81 2.34
C ALA A 37 0.23 9.81 3.51
N ALA A 38 0.71 8.59 3.29
CA ALA A 38 0.81 7.55 4.32
C ALA A 38 1.80 7.88 5.44
N ALA A 39 2.81 8.72 5.20
CA ALA A 39 3.74 9.19 6.22
C ALA A 39 4.36 8.03 7.02
N GLU A 40 4.31 8.04 8.35
CA GLU A 40 4.83 6.95 9.19
C GLU A 40 4.03 5.64 9.07
N ARG A 41 2.92 5.65 8.32
CA ARG A 41 2.18 4.43 7.94
C ARG A 41 2.65 3.83 6.62
N PHE A 42 3.51 4.53 5.86
CA PHE A 42 4.22 3.97 4.71
C PHE A 42 5.45 3.16 5.16
N THR A 43 5.29 2.36 6.19
CA THR A 43 6.33 1.45 6.64
C THR A 43 6.10 0.12 5.95
N GLY A 44 7.12 -0.35 5.24
CA GLY A 44 7.08 -1.72 4.73
C GLY A 44 6.97 -2.68 5.92
N GLU A 45 6.25 -3.79 5.74
CA GLU A 45 6.10 -4.87 6.72
C GLU A 45 7.45 -5.45 7.20
N PHE A 46 8.57 -4.98 6.63
CA PHE A 46 9.93 -5.48 6.81
C PHE A 46 10.97 -4.39 7.15
N GLU A 47 10.56 -3.15 7.40
CA GLU A 47 11.48 -2.12 7.90
C GLU A 47 11.93 -2.48 9.32
N GLY A 48 13.24 -2.69 9.52
CA GLY A 48 13.83 -3.07 10.81
C GLY A 48 14.13 -4.57 10.99
N VAL A 49 13.92 -5.41 9.96
CA VAL A 49 14.36 -6.81 9.98
C VAL A 49 15.83 -6.90 9.59
N GLU A 50 16.62 -7.71 10.32
CA GLU A 50 18.04 -7.95 10.03
C GLU A 50 18.23 -8.42 8.58
N ASP A 51 18.95 -7.62 7.79
CA ASP A 51 19.25 -7.89 6.39
C ASP A 51 20.73 -8.29 6.26
N ASP A 52 20.96 -9.59 6.22
CA ASP A 52 22.29 -10.17 6.04
C ASP A 52 22.55 -10.39 4.55
N ALA A 53 23.38 -9.54 3.95
CA ALA A 53 23.71 -9.61 2.52
C ALA A 53 24.32 -10.97 2.08
N ASN A 54 24.94 -11.71 3.00
CA ASN A 54 25.50 -13.03 2.71
C ASN A 54 24.48 -14.17 2.91
N ASN A 55 23.33 -13.87 3.52
CA ASN A 55 22.25 -14.84 3.72
C ASN A 55 20.87 -14.15 3.71
N PRO A 56 20.35 -13.78 2.53
CA PRO A 56 19.07 -13.08 2.41
C PRO A 56 17.89 -13.90 2.95
N ALA A 57 18.02 -15.22 3.10
CA ALA A 57 16.98 -16.07 3.67
C ALA A 57 16.72 -15.77 5.16
N ARG A 58 17.68 -15.17 5.90
CA ARG A 58 17.48 -14.77 7.30
C ARG A 58 16.37 -13.75 7.45
N ARG A 59 16.30 -12.77 6.55
CA ARG A 59 15.23 -11.77 6.52
C ARG A 59 13.86 -12.44 6.40
N TRP A 60 13.72 -13.38 5.46
CA TRP A 60 12.47 -14.11 5.21
C TRP A 60 12.03 -14.96 6.41
N LEU A 61 12.97 -15.65 7.06
CA LEU A 61 12.69 -16.47 8.24
C LEU A 61 12.25 -15.61 9.43
N THR A 62 12.88 -14.45 9.64
CA THR A 62 12.50 -13.52 10.69
C THR A 62 11.11 -12.94 10.43
N SER A 63 10.81 -12.54 9.20
CA SER A 63 9.47 -12.08 8.80
C SER A 63 8.40 -13.14 9.04
N TYR A 64 8.66 -14.38 8.60
CA TYR A 64 7.72 -15.48 8.81
C TYR A 64 7.44 -15.72 10.30
N LYS A 65 8.48 -15.70 11.14
CA LYS A 65 8.33 -15.82 12.60
C LYS A 65 7.52 -14.67 13.20
N ALA A 66 7.74 -13.44 12.75
CA ALA A 66 6.98 -12.28 13.20
C ALA A 66 5.49 -12.42 12.84
N GLU A 67 5.18 -12.75 11.59
CA GLU A 67 3.79 -12.95 11.14
C GLU A 67 3.09 -14.08 11.88
N VAL A 68 3.77 -15.22 12.10
CA VAL A 68 3.22 -16.32 12.91
C VAL A 68 2.98 -15.88 14.36
N ALA A 69 3.90 -15.12 14.97
CA ALA A 69 3.78 -14.65 16.34
C ALA A 69 2.64 -13.64 16.55
N LEU A 70 2.28 -12.87 15.51
CA LEU A 70 1.14 -11.95 15.55
C LEU A 70 -0.19 -12.68 15.72
N ASN A 71 -0.27 -13.98 15.37
CA ASN A 71 -1.43 -14.85 15.54
C ASN A 71 -2.75 -14.18 15.13
N ARG A 72 -2.69 -13.41 14.03
CA ARG A 72 -3.81 -12.59 13.54
C ARG A 72 -4.93 -13.54 13.10
N ARG A 73 -6.09 -13.41 13.74
CA ARG A 73 -7.30 -14.05 13.21
C ARG A 73 -7.65 -13.40 11.87
N PRO A 74 -8.20 -14.16 10.91
CA PRO A 74 -8.76 -13.57 9.70
C PRO A 74 -9.74 -12.46 10.09
N ASP A 75 -9.53 -11.25 9.56
CA ASP A 75 -10.43 -10.11 9.72
C ASP A 75 -11.07 -9.80 8.37
N PRO A 76 -12.15 -10.52 7.99
CA PRO A 76 -12.67 -10.47 6.64
C PRO A 76 -13.52 -9.23 6.36
N LEU A 77 -13.85 -8.42 7.37
CA LEU A 77 -14.82 -7.33 7.24
C LEU A 77 -14.15 -5.96 7.38
N PRO A 78 -14.38 -5.05 6.43
CA PRO A 78 -13.89 -3.68 6.58
C PRO A 78 -14.50 -3.00 7.81
N ARG A 79 -13.66 -2.31 8.57
CA ARG A 79 -14.05 -1.63 9.82
C ARG A 79 -14.49 -0.19 9.57
N SER A 80 -15.06 0.45 10.61
CA SER A 80 -15.38 1.87 10.58
C SER A 80 -14.14 2.74 10.43
N ARG A 81 -14.33 3.96 9.93
CA ARG A 81 -13.25 4.95 9.80
C ARG A 81 -12.50 5.13 11.13
N GLY A 82 -11.18 5.19 11.08
CA GLY A 82 -10.27 5.39 12.21
C GLY A 82 -9.93 4.14 12.99
N SER A 83 -10.44 2.96 12.60
CA SER A 83 -10.16 1.70 13.31
C SER A 83 -8.69 1.28 13.24
N PHE A 84 -7.95 1.79 12.26
CA PHE A 84 -6.51 1.57 12.10
C PHE A 84 -5.70 2.81 12.50
N GLY A 85 -6.35 3.80 13.15
CA GLY A 85 -5.73 5.02 13.65
C GLY A 85 -5.49 6.08 12.58
N VAL A 86 -4.91 7.19 13.02
CA VAL A 86 -4.62 8.38 12.21
C VAL A 86 -3.11 8.59 12.20
N ASN A 87 -2.57 9.02 11.07
CA ASN A 87 -1.15 9.33 10.92
C ASN A 87 -0.83 10.80 11.25
N SER A 88 0.46 11.15 11.25
CA SER A 88 0.95 12.51 11.53
C SER A 88 0.43 13.59 10.58
N ARG A 89 -0.14 13.20 9.43
CA ARG A 89 -0.78 14.11 8.46
C ARG A 89 -2.29 14.24 8.65
N GLY A 90 -2.86 13.61 9.67
CA GLY A 90 -4.30 13.65 9.94
C GLY A 90 -5.14 12.70 9.08
N LEU A 91 -4.50 11.78 8.34
CA LEU A 91 -5.20 10.80 7.52
C LEU A 91 -5.44 9.50 8.30
N ALA A 92 -6.68 9.03 8.25
CA ALA A 92 -7.10 7.81 8.92
C ALA A 92 -6.96 6.59 8.02
N ASP A 93 -6.69 5.44 8.64
CA ASP A 93 -6.75 4.10 8.04
C ASP A 93 -5.77 3.80 6.90
N LEU A 94 -4.74 4.63 6.68
CA LEU A 94 -3.62 4.26 5.82
C LEU A 94 -2.82 3.10 6.45
N SER A 95 -2.47 2.12 5.61
CA SER A 95 -1.85 0.84 6.01
C SER A 95 -2.79 -0.05 6.85
N GLY A 96 -4.02 -0.25 6.36
CA GLY A 96 -5.00 -1.13 6.97
C GLY A 96 -6.35 -1.10 6.27
N ASN A 97 -7.33 -1.81 6.83
CA ASN A 97 -8.72 -1.86 6.38
C ASN A 97 -8.94 -2.48 4.98
N VAL A 98 -8.60 -1.77 3.91
CA VAL A 98 -8.80 -2.18 2.51
C VAL A 98 -7.62 -1.75 1.65
N TRP A 99 -7.40 -2.42 0.52
CA TRP A 99 -6.49 -1.91 -0.51
C TRP A 99 -7.08 -0.67 -1.19
N GLU A 100 -6.23 0.29 -1.52
CA GLU A 100 -6.62 1.57 -2.13
C GLU A 100 -6.02 1.67 -3.55
N TRP A 101 -6.85 1.98 -4.54
CA TRP A 101 -6.43 2.12 -5.94
C TRP A 101 -5.62 3.40 -6.16
N THR A 102 -4.49 3.29 -6.86
CA THR A 102 -3.67 4.42 -7.31
C THR A 102 -3.71 4.51 -8.84
N SER A 103 -3.38 5.69 -9.38
CA SER A 103 -3.37 5.94 -10.83
C SER A 103 -2.07 5.49 -11.51
N THR A 104 -1.02 5.18 -10.75
CA THR A 104 0.25 4.72 -11.31
C THR A 104 0.16 3.26 -11.75
N CYS A 105 0.58 2.96 -12.99
CA CYS A 105 0.68 1.59 -13.46
C CYS A 105 1.73 0.82 -12.65
N TYR A 106 1.37 -0.38 -12.20
CA TYR A 106 2.33 -1.28 -11.58
C TYR A 106 3.38 -1.71 -12.61
N VAL A 107 4.66 -1.59 -12.25
CA VAL A 107 5.80 -2.05 -13.04
C VAL A 107 6.58 -3.06 -12.23
N ARG A 108 6.84 -4.23 -12.83
CA ARG A 108 7.74 -5.24 -12.27
C ARG A 108 9.11 -5.12 -12.92
N ALA A 109 10.08 -4.60 -12.17
CA ALA A 109 11.47 -4.53 -12.60
C ALA A 109 12.30 -5.70 -12.05
N THR A 110 13.19 -6.24 -12.88
CA THR A 110 14.29 -7.12 -12.49
C THR A 110 15.57 -6.29 -12.53
N PHE A 111 16.27 -6.19 -11.40
CA PHE A 111 17.53 -5.48 -11.33
C PHE A 111 18.65 -6.28 -11.99
N ALA A 112 19.66 -5.57 -12.51
CA ALA A 112 20.88 -6.19 -12.99
C ALA A 112 21.62 -6.91 -11.85
N ALA A 113 22.49 -7.87 -12.21
CA ALA A 113 23.18 -8.73 -11.24
C ALA A 113 24.11 -7.96 -10.29
N ASP A 114 24.58 -6.78 -10.71
CA ASP A 114 25.36 -5.85 -9.90
C ASP A 114 24.50 -4.96 -8.97
N GLY A 115 23.16 -5.08 -9.05
CA GLY A 115 22.22 -4.25 -8.32
C GLY A 115 22.14 -2.81 -8.85
N ILE A 116 22.84 -2.49 -9.94
CA ILE A 116 22.90 -1.14 -10.51
C ILE A 116 22.09 -1.12 -11.81
N GLY A 117 20.86 -0.63 -11.70
CA GLY A 117 19.96 -0.43 -12.84
C GLY A 117 19.01 -1.61 -13.12
N VAL A 118 18.15 -1.40 -14.12
CA VAL A 118 17.06 -2.32 -14.49
C VAL A 118 17.49 -3.16 -15.68
N ALA A 119 17.50 -4.49 -15.52
CA ALA A 119 17.78 -5.43 -16.60
C ALA A 119 16.54 -5.70 -17.47
N HIS A 120 15.35 -5.75 -16.85
CA HIS A 120 14.08 -5.95 -17.53
C HIS A 120 12.94 -5.32 -16.72
N SER A 121 11.95 -4.72 -17.39
CA SER A 121 10.73 -4.22 -16.74
C SER A 121 9.50 -4.64 -17.54
N ILE A 122 8.45 -5.08 -16.85
CA ILE A 122 7.13 -5.40 -17.45
C ILE A 122 6.05 -4.61 -16.74
#